data_AF-A0A258GLF8-F1
#
_entry.id   AF-A0A258GLF8-F1
#
_cell.length_a   1.000
_cell.length_b   1.000
_cell.length_c   1.000
_cell.angle_alpha   90.00
_cell.angle_beta   90.00
_cell.angle_gamma   90.00
#
_symmetry.space_group_name_H-M   'P 1'
#
loop_
_entity.id
_entity.type
_entity.pdbx_description
1 polymer ?
#
loop_
_entity_poly.entity_id
_entity_poly.type
_entity_poly.pdbx_seq_one_letter_code
_entity_poly.pdbx_strand_id
1 'polypeptide(L)'
;MRKYELGGLRRFARRLWRDKAGLALIEFAYSLPVLTMLGLGGVEIANLSITHMRVSQIAISLADNASRAKQDIVAGVPRMREYDVNETFQGAALQSGGLDIEENGRLILSSLEVNSQGGQWVHWQRCFGKAAYKSSYGKQGDGITGTGFPGMGPANRRIRAESGFAVMFVEVVYNYRPLIFSSLVPPQSIRKTAAMYVRDDRDLTDIFNPPPTAPVNSCPN
;
A
#
# COMPACT_ATOMS: atom_id res chain seq x y z
N MET A 1 -56.63 57.17 -20.74
CA MET A 1 -55.46 56.30 -21.03
C MET A 1 -54.97 55.43 -19.85
N ARG A 2 -55.30 55.73 -18.59
CA ARG A 2 -54.75 55.05 -17.38
C ARG A 2 -55.27 53.63 -17.05
N LYS A 3 -56.33 53.13 -17.71
CA LYS A 3 -56.94 51.82 -17.40
C LYS A 3 -56.29 50.62 -18.11
N TYR A 4 -55.57 50.84 -19.21
CA TYR A 4 -54.93 49.75 -19.98
C TYR A 4 -53.65 49.22 -19.30
N GLU A 5 -52.91 50.07 -18.57
CA GLU A 5 -51.66 49.66 -17.89
C GLU A 5 -51.88 48.75 -16.68
N LEU A 6 -52.94 49.00 -15.90
CA LEU A 6 -53.30 48.17 -14.74
C LEU A 6 -53.73 46.74 -15.12
N GLY A 7 -54.31 46.56 -16.31
CA GLY A 7 -54.68 45.26 -16.85
C GLY A 7 -53.46 44.42 -17.26
N GLY A 8 -52.44 45.06 -17.84
CA GLY A 8 -51.17 44.44 -18.17
C GLY A 8 -50.41 43.97 -16.94
N LEU A 9 -50.32 44.81 -15.90
CA LEU A 9 -49.66 44.48 -14.64
C LEU A 9 -50.31 43.29 -13.91
N ARG A 10 -51.66 43.27 -13.84
CA ARG A 10 -52.40 42.16 -13.23
C ARG A 10 -52.21 40.84 -14.01
N ARG A 11 -52.15 40.91 -15.34
CA ARG A 11 -51.95 39.73 -16.18
C ARG A 11 -50.53 39.20 -16.06
N PHE A 12 -49.53 40.08 -16.00
CA PHE A 12 -48.12 39.73 -15.75
C PHE A 12 -47.93 39.10 -14.37
N ALA A 13 -48.45 39.71 -13.30
CA ALA A 13 -48.38 39.16 -11.95
C ALA A 13 -49.06 37.78 -11.83
N ARG A 14 -50.21 37.59 -12.48
CA ARG A 14 -50.92 36.30 -12.50
C ARG A 14 -50.18 35.24 -13.34
N ARG A 15 -49.39 35.66 -14.33
CA ARG A 15 -48.53 34.78 -15.15
C ARG A 15 -47.30 34.35 -14.35
N LEU A 16 -46.66 35.27 -13.63
CA LEU A 16 -45.54 35.00 -12.73
C LEU A 16 -45.96 34.08 -11.56
N TRP A 17 -47.13 34.32 -10.97
CA TRP A 17 -47.66 33.49 -9.87
C TRP A 17 -48.08 32.07 -10.30
N ARG A 18 -48.35 31.87 -11.60
CA ARG A 18 -48.62 30.53 -12.18
C ARG A 18 -47.38 29.91 -12.82
N ASP A 19 -46.24 30.60 -12.79
CA ASP A 19 -45.01 30.12 -13.39
C ASP A 19 -44.34 29.08 -12.48
N LYS A 20 -44.35 27.82 -12.93
CA LYS A 20 -43.75 26.69 -12.23
C LYS A 20 -42.33 26.40 -12.71
N ALA A 21 -41.83 27.12 -13.73
CA ALA A 21 -40.52 26.85 -14.32
C ALA A 21 -39.36 27.11 -13.33
N GLY A 22 -39.52 28.06 -12.40
CA GLY A 22 -38.54 28.34 -11.35
C GLY A 22 -38.56 27.38 -10.16
N LEU A 23 -39.65 26.62 -9.97
CA LEU A 23 -39.79 25.68 -8.86
C LEU A 23 -38.83 24.50 -9.01
N ALA A 24 -38.76 23.92 -10.22
CA ALA A 24 -37.85 22.82 -10.53
C ALA A 24 -36.37 23.19 -10.34
N LEU A 25 -36.00 24.44 -10.65
CA LEU A 25 -34.64 24.94 -10.44
C LEU A 25 -34.28 25.01 -8.95
N ILE A 26 -35.22 25.45 -8.11
CA ILE A 26 -35.02 25.57 -6.66
C ILE A 26 -34.98 24.17 -6.00
N GLU A 27 -35.87 23.26 -6.38
CA GLU A 27 -35.86 21.87 -5.92
C GLU A 27 -34.56 21.15 -6.31
N PHE A 28 -34.06 21.40 -7.52
CA PHE A 28 -32.75 20.93 -7.95
C PHE A 28 -31.62 21.55 -7.12
N ALA A 29 -31.67 22.86 -6.86
CA ALA A 29 -30.66 23.55 -6.05
C ALA A 29 -30.58 23.00 -4.62
N TYR A 30 -31.69 22.57 -4.03
CA TYR A 30 -31.70 21.94 -2.70
C TYR A 30 -31.24 20.47 -2.70
N SER A 31 -31.52 19.72 -3.77
CA SER A 31 -31.10 18.31 -3.88
C SER A 31 -29.64 18.15 -4.33
N LEU A 32 -29.11 19.12 -5.08
CA LEU A 32 -27.76 19.08 -5.64
C LEU A 32 -26.66 18.90 -4.57
N PRO A 33 -26.64 19.60 -3.41
CA PRO A 33 -25.65 19.38 -2.36
C PRO A 33 -25.66 17.95 -1.81
N VAL A 34 -26.84 17.35 -1.64
CA VAL A 34 -26.97 15.97 -1.15
C VAL A 34 -26.47 14.99 -2.22
N LEU A 35 -26.90 15.19 -3.47
CA LEU A 35 -26.49 14.33 -4.59
C LEU A 35 -24.98 14.40 -4.84
N THR A 36 -24.38 15.59 -4.77
CA THR A 36 -22.94 15.79 -4.94
C THR A 36 -22.16 15.16 -3.79
N MET A 37 -22.60 15.33 -2.54
CA MET A 37 -21.96 14.70 -1.38
C MET A 37 -21.98 13.17 -1.48
N LEU A 38 -23.13 12.58 -1.86
CA LEU A 38 -23.24 11.14 -2.05
C LEU A 38 -22.40 10.64 -3.23
N GLY A 39 -22.44 11.33 -4.38
CA GLY A 39 -21.69 10.95 -5.57
C GLY A 39 -20.18 11.02 -5.36
N LEU A 40 -19.67 12.15 -4.90
CA LEU A 40 -18.25 12.36 -4.65
C LEU A 40 -17.76 11.53 -3.44
N GLY A 41 -18.58 11.39 -2.40
CA GLY A 41 -18.27 10.51 -1.27
C GLY A 41 -18.16 9.05 -1.69
N GLY A 42 -19.05 8.57 -2.57
CA GLY A 42 -18.95 7.23 -3.16
C GLY A 42 -17.67 7.03 -3.96
N VAL A 43 -17.27 8.04 -4.76
CA VAL A 43 -15.99 8.02 -5.50
C VAL A 43 -14.79 7.96 -4.55
N GLU A 44 -14.80 8.73 -3.47
CA GLU A 44 -13.72 8.73 -2.47
C GLU A 44 -13.59 7.37 -1.77
N ILE A 45 -14.70 6.76 -1.38
CA ILE A 45 -14.71 5.41 -0.77
C ILE A 45 -14.21 4.35 -1.76
N ALA A 46 -14.63 4.44 -3.03
CA ALA A 46 -14.14 3.56 -4.08
C ALA A 46 -12.62 3.73 -4.30
N ASN A 47 -12.12 4.96 -4.32
CA ASN A 47 -10.69 5.25 -4.44
C ASN A 47 -9.87 4.69 -3.26
N LEU A 48 -10.36 4.86 -2.03
CA LEU A 48 -9.73 4.28 -0.84
C LEU A 48 -9.67 2.75 -0.95
N SER A 49 -10.78 2.12 -1.36
CA SER A 49 -10.88 0.67 -1.51
C SER A 49 -9.93 0.13 -2.58
N ILE A 50 -9.86 0.79 -3.74
CA ILE A 50 -8.90 0.46 -4.81
C ILE A 50 -7.47 0.62 -4.31
N THR A 51 -7.19 1.66 -3.52
CA THR A 51 -5.85 1.86 -2.96
C THR A 51 -5.47 0.73 -2.00
N HIS A 52 -6.37 0.30 -1.13
CA HIS A 52 -6.14 -0.88 -0.27
C HIS A 52 -5.82 -2.14 -1.08
N MET A 53 -6.54 -2.37 -2.17
CA MET A 53 -6.30 -3.52 -3.06
C MET A 53 -4.93 -3.41 -3.72
N ARG A 54 -4.59 -2.25 -4.30
CA ARG A 54 -3.29 -2.02 -4.97
C ARG A 54 -2.12 -2.17 -3.99
N VAL A 55 -2.21 -1.59 -2.79
CA VAL A 55 -1.18 -1.76 -1.74
C VAL A 55 -1.03 -3.23 -1.34
N SER A 56 -2.14 -3.98 -1.28
CA SER A 56 -2.09 -5.42 -1.01
C SER A 56 -1.43 -6.21 -2.15
N GLN A 57 -1.71 -5.86 -3.41
CA GLN A 57 -1.10 -6.49 -4.58
C GLN A 57 0.40 -6.21 -4.66
N ILE A 58 0.84 -5.00 -4.30
CA ILE A 58 2.27 -4.66 -4.18
C ILE A 58 2.94 -5.55 -3.15
N ALA A 59 2.34 -5.74 -1.97
CA ALA A 59 2.89 -6.61 -0.94
C ALA A 59 3.05 -8.06 -1.42
N ILE A 60 1.99 -8.61 -2.03
CA ILE A 60 1.98 -9.99 -2.55
C ILE A 60 3.02 -10.17 -3.66
N SER A 61 3.06 -9.24 -4.61
CA SER A 61 3.99 -9.30 -5.74
C SER A 61 5.43 -9.13 -5.31
N LEU A 62 5.72 -8.21 -4.37
CA LEU A 62 7.07 -8.06 -3.82
C LEU A 62 7.51 -9.34 -3.10
N ALA A 63 6.63 -9.97 -2.32
CA ALA A 63 6.95 -11.25 -1.65
C ALA A 63 7.18 -12.38 -2.67
N ASP A 64 6.35 -12.48 -3.71
CA ASP A 64 6.51 -13.48 -4.78
C ASP A 64 7.82 -13.28 -5.55
N ASN A 65 8.07 -12.06 -6.02
CA ASN A 65 9.28 -11.73 -6.75
C ASN A 65 10.52 -11.98 -5.89
N ALA A 66 10.53 -11.57 -4.61
CA ALA A 66 11.65 -11.83 -3.71
C ALA A 66 11.86 -13.33 -3.43
N SER A 67 10.77 -14.11 -3.35
CA SER A 67 10.86 -15.55 -3.13
C SER A 67 11.45 -16.33 -4.31
N ARG A 68 11.45 -15.72 -5.50
CA ARG A 68 11.94 -16.29 -6.76
C ARG A 68 13.27 -15.66 -7.23
N ALA A 69 13.55 -14.44 -6.79
CA ALA A 69 14.75 -13.70 -7.15
C ALA A 69 16.00 -14.44 -6.67
N LYS A 70 16.91 -14.73 -7.58
CA LYS A 70 18.17 -15.43 -7.30
C LYS A 70 19.15 -15.21 -8.44
N GLN A 71 20.42 -15.33 -8.13
CA GLN A 71 21.45 -15.57 -9.11
C GLN A 71 21.74 -17.07 -9.19
N ASP A 72 21.60 -17.65 -10.39
CA ASP A 72 22.06 -19.00 -10.66
C ASP A 72 23.59 -19.06 -10.71
N ILE A 73 24.16 -20.09 -10.09
CA ILE A 73 25.60 -20.33 -10.02
C ILE A 73 25.87 -21.71 -10.60
N VAL A 74 26.74 -21.79 -11.61
CA VAL A 74 26.98 -23.01 -12.41
C VAL A 74 27.41 -24.22 -11.57
N ALA A 75 28.04 -24.01 -10.42
CA ALA A 75 28.54 -25.06 -9.54
C ALA A 75 28.19 -24.83 -8.05
N GLY A 76 27.08 -24.15 -7.76
CA GLY A 76 26.70 -23.83 -6.38
C GLY A 76 25.20 -23.68 -6.19
N VAL A 77 24.80 -23.49 -4.92
CA VAL A 77 23.41 -23.18 -4.57
C VAL A 77 23.11 -21.74 -4.98
N PRO A 78 21.96 -21.45 -5.60
CA PRO A 78 21.55 -20.09 -5.96
C PRO A 78 21.63 -19.12 -4.78
N ARG A 79 22.06 -17.89 -5.06
CA ARG A 79 22.26 -16.85 -4.03
C ARG A 79 21.29 -15.70 -4.20
N MET A 80 20.91 -15.06 -3.10
CA MET A 80 20.22 -13.76 -3.12
C MET A 80 21.25 -12.65 -2.94
N ARG A 81 21.23 -11.65 -3.82
CA ARG A 81 22.11 -10.48 -3.73
C ARG A 81 21.35 -9.20 -3.39
N GLU A 82 22.09 -8.18 -2.96
CA GLU A 82 21.59 -6.81 -2.88
C GLU A 82 21.04 -6.32 -4.23
N TYR A 83 21.68 -6.72 -5.33
CA TYR A 83 21.19 -6.44 -6.67
C TYR A 83 19.77 -7.01 -6.88
N ASP A 84 19.57 -8.29 -6.53
CA ASP A 84 18.30 -8.97 -6.71
C ASP A 84 17.21 -8.36 -5.81
N VAL A 85 17.56 -7.94 -4.59
CA VAL A 85 16.66 -7.20 -3.70
C VAL A 85 16.24 -5.87 -4.33
N ASN A 86 17.20 -5.10 -4.85
CA ASN A 86 16.91 -3.81 -5.46
C ASN A 86 16.03 -3.93 -6.70
N GLU A 87 16.25 -4.96 -7.54
CA GLU A 87 15.37 -5.27 -8.67
C GLU A 87 13.93 -5.61 -8.21
N THR A 88 13.78 -6.34 -7.11
CA THR A 88 12.43 -6.65 -6.58
C THR A 88 11.71 -5.39 -6.07
N PHE A 89 12.43 -4.46 -5.43
CA PHE A 89 11.87 -3.17 -5.03
C PHE A 89 11.53 -2.29 -6.22
N GLN A 90 12.41 -2.23 -7.22
CA GLN A 90 12.16 -1.48 -8.44
C GLN A 90 10.94 -2.02 -9.19
N GLY A 91 10.81 -3.35 -9.30
CA GLY A 91 9.64 -4.01 -9.86
C GLY A 91 8.36 -3.67 -9.10
N ALA A 92 8.40 -3.69 -7.77
CA ALA A 92 7.27 -3.30 -6.93
C ALA A 92 6.91 -1.81 -7.09
N ALA A 93 7.90 -0.92 -7.22
CA ALA A 93 7.70 0.51 -7.46
C ALA A 93 7.05 0.75 -8.82
N LEU A 94 7.51 0.08 -9.88
CA LEU A 94 6.90 0.16 -11.22
C LEU A 94 5.46 -0.37 -11.21
N GLN A 95 5.20 -1.47 -10.51
CA GLN A 95 3.83 -2.02 -10.37
C GLN A 95 2.91 -1.10 -9.56
N SER A 96 3.46 -0.32 -8.63
CA SER A 96 2.68 0.64 -7.85
C SER A 96 2.02 1.71 -8.72
N GLY A 97 2.55 1.96 -9.94
CA GLY A 97 2.01 2.93 -10.89
C GLY A 97 1.88 4.32 -10.27
N GLY A 98 0.74 4.97 -10.47
CA GLY A 98 0.49 6.33 -9.95
C GLY A 98 0.32 6.49 -8.43
N LEU A 99 0.68 5.49 -7.61
CA LEU A 99 0.70 5.65 -6.14
C LEU A 99 1.96 6.37 -5.64
N ASP A 100 3.03 6.40 -6.44
CA ASP A 100 4.30 7.01 -6.05
C ASP A 100 4.77 6.51 -4.67
N ILE A 101 5.01 5.19 -4.61
CA ILE A 101 5.37 4.48 -3.37
C ILE A 101 6.73 4.93 -2.82
N GLU A 102 7.59 5.47 -3.68
CA GLU A 102 8.90 5.97 -3.27
C GLU A 102 8.76 7.20 -2.37
N GLU A 103 7.91 8.17 -2.74
CA GLU A 103 7.68 9.36 -1.91
C GLU A 103 6.69 9.10 -0.77
N ASN A 104 5.61 8.37 -1.04
CA ASN A 104 4.45 8.30 -0.15
C ASN A 104 4.35 7.00 0.64
N GLY A 105 5.28 6.06 0.44
CA GLY A 105 5.25 4.75 1.05
C GLY A 105 6.58 4.26 1.59
N ARG A 106 6.51 3.07 2.19
CA ARG A 106 7.63 2.29 2.68
C ARG A 106 7.37 0.82 2.36
N LEU A 107 8.29 0.21 1.63
CA LEU A 107 8.39 -1.23 1.45
C LEU A 107 9.44 -1.75 2.43
N ILE A 108 9.14 -2.85 3.12
CA ILE A 108 10.06 -3.53 4.04
C ILE A 108 10.06 -4.99 3.64
N LEU A 109 11.21 -5.52 3.23
CA LEU A 109 11.42 -6.91 2.88
C LEU A 109 12.35 -7.53 3.92
N SER A 110 11.91 -8.63 4.53
CA SER A 110 12.67 -9.36 5.55
C SER A 110 12.84 -10.82 5.14
N SER A 111 14.01 -11.40 5.38
CA SER A 111 14.19 -12.85 5.35
C SER A 111 13.99 -13.42 6.75
N LEU A 112 12.91 -14.16 6.92
CA LEU A 112 12.63 -14.92 8.14
C LEU A 112 13.17 -16.34 7.95
N GLU A 113 14.04 -16.75 8.86
CA GLU A 113 14.76 -18.02 8.82
C GLU A 113 14.82 -18.66 10.22
N VAL A 114 15.43 -19.84 10.31
CA VAL A 114 15.69 -20.53 11.58
C VAL A 114 17.19 -20.40 11.91
N ASN A 115 17.50 -19.91 13.11
CA ASN A 115 18.88 -19.81 13.58
C ASN A 115 19.46 -21.20 13.94
N SER A 116 20.76 -21.25 14.25
CA SER A 116 21.47 -22.48 14.60
C SER A 116 20.96 -23.19 15.86
N GLN A 117 20.15 -22.52 16.69
CA GLN A 117 19.56 -23.02 17.93
C GLN A 117 18.08 -23.41 17.77
N GLY A 118 17.54 -23.40 16.54
CA GLY A 118 16.15 -23.76 16.25
C GLY A 118 15.12 -22.64 16.52
N GLY A 119 15.57 -21.42 16.80
CA GLY A 119 14.72 -20.23 16.96
C GLY A 119 14.43 -19.53 15.64
N GLN A 120 13.37 -18.74 15.60
CA GLN A 120 13.09 -17.88 14.45
C GLN A 120 14.03 -16.68 14.46
N TRP A 121 14.41 -16.19 13.28
CA TRP A 121 15.38 -15.12 13.13
C TRP A 121 15.10 -14.27 11.89
N VAL A 122 15.16 -12.95 12.04
CA VAL A 122 15.18 -12.04 10.89
C VAL A 122 16.64 -11.90 10.42
N HIS A 123 17.03 -12.72 9.45
CA HIS A 123 18.41 -12.81 8.98
C HIS A 123 18.88 -11.47 8.40
N TRP A 124 18.14 -10.95 7.44
CA TRP A 124 18.39 -9.63 6.85
C TRP A 124 17.08 -8.90 6.58
N GLN A 125 17.16 -7.56 6.51
CA GLN A 125 16.01 -6.72 6.21
C GLN A 125 16.43 -5.55 5.33
N ARG A 126 15.65 -5.26 4.28
CA ARG A 126 15.88 -4.13 3.38
C ARG A 126 14.62 -3.29 3.25
N CYS A 127 14.80 -1.98 3.03
CA CYS A 127 13.72 -1.00 3.00
C CYS A 127 13.81 -0.10 1.77
N PHE A 128 12.67 0.20 1.16
CA PHE A 128 12.55 1.10 0.03
C PHE A 128 11.47 2.17 0.26
N GLY A 129 11.66 3.36 -0.29
CA GLY A 129 10.78 4.52 -0.13
C GLY A 129 11.24 5.50 0.94
N LYS A 130 10.55 6.64 1.07
CA LYS A 130 10.94 7.76 1.94
C LYS A 130 10.09 7.86 3.20
N ALA A 131 8.90 7.25 3.25
CA ALA A 131 8.04 7.32 4.43
C ALA A 131 8.73 6.71 5.65
N ALA A 132 8.80 7.42 6.77
CA ALA A 132 9.60 7.03 7.95
C ALA A 132 8.94 5.93 8.82
N TYR A 133 8.52 4.83 8.21
CA TYR A 133 7.98 3.67 8.91
C TYR A 133 9.06 2.62 9.19
N LYS A 134 8.99 2.05 10.40
CA LYS A 134 9.77 0.88 10.81
C LYS A 134 8.94 -0.39 10.65
N SER A 135 9.64 -1.52 10.59
CA SER A 135 9.03 -2.85 10.67
C SER A 135 8.21 -2.98 11.96
N SER A 136 7.01 -3.56 11.86
CA SER A 136 6.16 -3.85 13.02
C SER A 136 6.45 -5.21 13.64
N TYR A 137 7.22 -6.05 12.95
CA TYR A 137 7.39 -7.47 13.31
C TYR A 137 8.85 -7.87 13.49
N GLY A 138 9.71 -6.93 13.86
CA GLY A 138 11.12 -7.16 14.17
C GLY A 138 12.08 -6.51 13.19
N LYS A 139 13.32 -6.31 13.63
CA LYS A 139 14.41 -5.71 12.87
C LYS A 139 15.38 -6.79 12.43
N GLN A 140 16.25 -6.46 11.48
CA GLN A 140 17.38 -7.32 11.14
C GLN A 140 18.17 -7.70 12.40
N GLY A 141 18.45 -9.00 12.57
CA GLY A 141 19.16 -9.55 13.72
C GLY A 141 18.26 -10.02 14.86
N ASP A 142 16.97 -9.67 14.88
CA ASP A 142 16.06 -10.13 15.93
C ASP A 142 15.92 -11.66 15.88
N GLY A 143 16.24 -12.32 16.99
CA GLY A 143 16.22 -13.78 17.07
C GLY A 143 17.49 -14.48 16.57
N ILE A 144 18.62 -13.76 16.40
CA ILE A 144 19.90 -14.36 16.00
C ILE A 144 20.35 -15.51 16.92
N THR A 145 19.97 -15.45 18.20
CA THR A 145 20.17 -16.50 19.20
C THR A 145 18.90 -16.75 20.01
N GLY A 146 18.84 -17.93 20.62
CA GLY A 146 17.74 -18.44 21.42
C GLY A 146 16.52 -18.82 20.58
N THR A 147 15.41 -19.09 21.25
CA THR A 147 14.11 -19.42 20.64
C THR A 147 13.02 -18.41 20.98
N GLY A 148 13.41 -17.25 21.54
CA GLY A 148 12.48 -16.25 22.08
C GLY A 148 11.78 -15.40 21.02
N PHE A 149 12.33 -15.28 19.80
CA PHE A 149 11.66 -14.58 18.72
C PHE A 149 10.54 -15.46 18.16
N PRO A 150 9.28 -14.99 18.17
CA PRO A 150 8.13 -15.86 17.93
C PRO A 150 7.77 -16.03 16.44
N GLY A 151 8.51 -15.37 15.53
CA GLY A 151 8.17 -15.23 14.11
C GLY A 151 7.54 -13.88 13.77
N MET A 152 7.20 -13.67 12.50
CA MET A 152 6.72 -12.38 11.99
C MET A 152 5.21 -12.37 11.74
N GLY A 153 4.58 -11.20 11.84
CA GLY A 153 3.15 -11.01 11.63
C GLY A 153 2.34 -10.87 12.93
N PRO A 154 1.01 -10.68 12.82
CA PRO A 154 0.12 -10.47 13.97
C PRO A 154 0.23 -11.61 15.00
N ALA A 155 0.09 -11.27 16.29
CA ALA A 155 0.32 -12.21 17.39
C ALA A 155 -0.50 -13.52 17.29
N ASN A 156 -1.70 -13.48 16.71
CA ASN A 156 -2.57 -14.64 16.53
C ASN A 156 -2.35 -15.41 15.21
N ARG A 157 -1.49 -14.92 14.32
CA ARG A 157 -1.23 -15.48 12.99
C ARG A 157 0.23 -15.24 12.60
N ARG A 158 1.15 -15.68 13.47
CA ARG A 158 2.58 -15.58 13.22
C ARG A 158 3.01 -16.57 12.16
N ILE A 159 3.84 -16.07 11.26
CA ILE A 159 4.51 -16.84 10.23
C ILE A 159 5.86 -17.27 10.80
N ARG A 160 6.20 -18.54 10.56
CA ARG A 160 7.46 -19.15 11.00
C ARG A 160 8.08 -19.85 9.80
N ALA A 161 9.39 -19.73 9.68
CA ALA A 161 10.17 -20.49 8.72
C ALA A 161 10.45 -21.90 9.27
N GLU A 162 10.58 -22.84 8.34
CA GLU A 162 11.09 -24.19 8.59
C GLU A 162 12.62 -24.20 8.47
N SER A 163 13.27 -25.15 9.14
CA SER A 163 14.73 -25.27 9.09
C SER A 163 15.20 -25.56 7.66
N GLY A 164 16.21 -24.83 7.19
CA GLY A 164 16.72 -24.94 5.83
C GLY A 164 15.93 -24.14 4.79
N PHE A 165 14.84 -23.47 5.18
CA PHE A 165 14.03 -22.62 4.30
C PHE A 165 13.98 -21.18 4.80
N ALA A 166 13.80 -20.25 3.87
CA ALA A 166 13.55 -18.85 4.15
C ALA A 166 12.12 -18.47 3.76
N VAL A 167 11.53 -17.55 4.53
CA VAL A 167 10.26 -16.92 4.21
C VAL A 167 10.51 -15.44 3.95
N MET A 168 10.19 -14.99 2.74
CA MET A 168 10.22 -13.57 2.39
C MET A 168 8.99 -12.91 2.99
N PHE A 169 9.19 -12.16 4.08
CA PHE A 169 8.13 -11.43 4.77
C PHE A 169 8.17 -9.96 4.38
N VAL A 170 7.05 -9.48 3.84
CA VAL A 170 6.92 -8.12 3.31
C VAL A 170 5.92 -7.32 4.13
N GLU A 171 6.29 -6.08 4.46
CA GLU A 171 5.38 -5.04 4.90
C GLU A 171 5.37 -3.89 3.90
N VAL A 172 4.17 -3.46 3.50
CA VAL A 172 3.97 -2.24 2.73
C VAL A 172 3.15 -1.28 3.56
N VAL A 173 3.68 -0.08 3.76
CA VAL A 173 2.98 1.02 4.42
C VAL A 173 2.86 2.16 3.44
N TYR A 174 1.64 2.64 3.20
CA TYR A 174 1.35 3.71 2.25
C TYR A 174 0.51 4.82 2.89
N ASN A 175 0.90 6.07 2.70
CA ASN A 175 0.16 7.23 3.19
C ASN A 175 -0.94 7.60 2.21
N TYR A 176 -2.18 7.18 2.50
CA TYR A 176 -3.34 7.52 1.68
C TYR A 176 -3.64 9.02 1.76
N ARG A 177 -3.77 9.65 0.59
CA ARG A 177 -4.21 11.04 0.43
C ARG A 177 -5.57 11.05 -0.27
N PRO A 178 -6.62 11.58 0.38
CA PRO A 178 -7.94 11.73 -0.22
C PRO A 178 -7.90 12.63 -1.45
N LEU A 179 -8.78 12.39 -2.41
CA LEU A 179 -8.86 13.17 -3.65
C LEU A 179 -9.79 14.38 -3.49
N ILE A 180 -10.87 14.23 -2.72
CA ILE A 180 -11.95 15.22 -2.68
C ILE A 180 -12.18 15.72 -1.25
N PHE A 181 -12.70 14.87 -0.36
CA PHE A 181 -13.15 15.27 0.98
C PHE A 181 -12.33 14.62 2.07
N SER A 182 -11.30 15.32 2.55
CA SER A 182 -10.52 14.92 3.71
C SER A 182 -11.33 14.86 5.02
N SER A 183 -12.49 15.53 5.07
CA SER A 183 -13.42 15.48 6.20
C SER A 183 -14.22 14.17 6.27
N LEU A 184 -14.54 13.57 5.13
CA LEU A 184 -15.28 12.30 5.06
C LEU A 184 -14.34 11.11 5.20
N VAL A 185 -13.21 11.15 4.50
CA VAL A 185 -12.16 10.14 4.58
C VAL A 185 -10.87 10.85 4.96
N PRO A 186 -10.43 10.78 6.23
CA PRO A 186 -9.19 11.43 6.63
C PRO A 186 -7.98 10.74 6.00
N PRO A 187 -6.88 11.49 5.78
CA PRO A 187 -5.59 10.90 5.44
C PRO A 187 -5.22 9.84 6.49
N GLN A 188 -4.81 8.67 6.02
CA GLN A 188 -4.52 7.52 6.88
C GLN A 188 -3.44 6.65 6.28
N SER A 189 -2.69 5.94 7.12
CA SER A 189 -1.70 4.97 6.65
C SER A 189 -2.36 3.62 6.40
N ILE A 190 -2.12 3.06 5.22
CA ILE A 190 -2.55 1.72 4.84
C ILE A 190 -1.36 0.78 5.02
N ARG A 191 -1.46 -0.17 5.95
CA ARG A 191 -0.48 -1.25 6.13
C ARG A 191 -1.01 -2.56 5.56
N LYS A 192 -0.21 -3.22 4.73
CA LYS A 192 -0.47 -4.58 4.22
C LYS A 192 0.78 -5.42 4.39
N THR A 193 0.57 -6.71 4.61
CA THR A 193 1.65 -7.68 4.73
C THR A 193 1.42 -8.85 3.78
N ALA A 194 2.50 -9.47 3.34
CA ALA A 194 2.48 -10.71 2.59
C ALA A 194 3.71 -11.53 2.98
N ALA A 195 3.61 -12.85 2.83
CA ALA A 195 4.76 -13.72 3.01
C ALA A 195 4.72 -14.86 2.01
N MET A 196 5.88 -15.21 1.49
CA MET A 196 6.06 -16.31 0.53
C MET A 196 7.28 -17.12 0.97
N TYR A 197 7.15 -18.45 0.95
CA TYR A 197 8.30 -19.33 1.05
C TYR A 197 9.20 -19.14 -0.16
N VAL A 198 10.51 -19.10 0.06
CA VAL A 198 11.49 -19.22 -1.02
C VAL A 198 11.29 -20.57 -1.70
N ARG A 199 11.15 -20.56 -3.03
CA ARG A 199 10.69 -21.74 -3.79
C ARG A 199 11.80 -22.70 -4.18
N ASP A 200 13.03 -22.21 -4.25
CA ASP A 200 14.20 -22.96 -4.67
C ASP A 200 15.16 -23.13 -3.51
N ASP A 201 16.04 -24.14 -3.59
CA ASP A 201 17.20 -24.23 -2.71
C ASP A 201 18.03 -22.94 -2.87
N ARG A 202 18.24 -22.25 -1.76
CA ARG A 202 18.95 -20.97 -1.70
C ARG A 202 20.06 -21.06 -0.67
N ASP A 203 21.20 -20.46 -0.98
CA ASP A 203 22.28 -20.26 -0.03
C ASP A 203 21.80 -19.27 1.05
N LEU A 204 21.54 -19.79 2.25
CA LEU A 204 21.06 -19.03 3.41
C LEU A 204 22.20 -18.62 4.35
N THR A 205 23.46 -18.66 3.90
CA THR A 205 24.60 -18.27 4.74
C THR A 205 24.67 -16.76 4.94
N ASP A 206 24.35 -15.97 3.92
CA ASP A 206 24.29 -14.51 3.99
C ASP A 206 23.51 -13.94 2.79
N ILE A 207 23.24 -12.63 2.81
CA ILE A 207 22.90 -11.85 1.63
C ILE A 207 24.17 -11.31 0.97
N PHE A 208 24.31 -11.56 -0.33
CA PHE A 208 25.57 -11.33 -1.03
C PHE A 208 25.61 -9.96 -1.75
N ASN A 209 26.79 -9.35 -1.86
CA ASN A 209 27.00 -8.17 -2.71
C ASN A 209 28.27 -8.28 -3.57
N PRO A 210 28.38 -9.29 -4.45
CA PRO A 210 29.52 -9.44 -5.35
C PRO A 210 29.44 -8.41 -6.50
N PRO A 211 30.54 -8.17 -7.24
CA PRO A 211 30.50 -7.34 -8.44
C PRO A 211 29.52 -7.87 -9.52
N PRO A 212 28.73 -6.99 -10.17
CA PRO A 212 28.60 -5.56 -9.89
C PRO A 212 27.86 -5.33 -8.57
N THR A 213 28.43 -4.51 -7.70
CA THR A 213 27.84 -4.23 -6.39
C THR A 213 26.61 -3.34 -6.53
N ALA A 214 25.65 -3.53 -5.62
CA ALA A 214 24.45 -2.73 -5.55
C ALA A 214 24.35 -2.01 -4.19
N PRO A 215 23.63 -0.87 -4.12
CA PRO A 215 23.38 -0.18 -2.86
C PRO A 215 22.64 -1.07 -1.86
N VAL A 216 23.11 -1.08 -0.60
CA VAL A 216 22.45 -1.79 0.50
C VAL A 216 21.32 -0.90 1.05
N ASN A 217 20.09 -1.27 0.75
CA ASN A 217 18.88 -0.55 1.16
C ASN A 217 18.54 -0.84 2.64
N SER A 218 19.36 -0.36 3.57
CA SER A 218 19.18 -0.62 5.00
C SER A 218 17.89 -0.01 5.58
N CYS A 219 17.28 -0.71 6.53
CA CYS A 219 16.13 -0.20 7.26
C CYS A 219 16.56 0.67 8.44
N PRO A 220 15.85 1.78 8.74
CA PRO A 220 16.13 2.58 9.93
C PRO A 220 15.85 1.77 11.20
N ASN A 221 16.81 1.83 12.14
CA ASN A 221 16.69 1.28 13.50
C ASN A 221 15.54 1.92 14.26
#